data_AF-A0A528C7X9-F1
#
_entry.id   AF-A0A528C7X9-F1
#
_cell.length_a   1.000
_cell.length_b   1.000
_cell.length_c   1.000
_cell.angle_alpha   90.00
_cell.angle_beta   90.00
_cell.angle_gamma   90.00
#
_symmetry.space_group_name_H-M   'P 1'
#
loop_
_entity.id
_entity.type
_entity.pdbx_description
1 polymer ?
#
loop_
_entity_poly.entity_id
_entity_poly.type
_entity_poly.pdbx_seq_one_letter_code
_entity_poly.pdbx_strand_id
1 'polypeptide(L)'
;ASVAIGLVAREMPDPLGTEFGIVSDEITFGLSMEQAVRKLSQRVGFEGLHLLSVSLSIQAKTGGNLTGILSNLSSVLRERQKLRMKIRALSAEGRVSAWIISLFPIVIFLILQLVAPAYYGTVWGDPIILPVFLIFGTWALFGDFIMYRMVNFDF
;
A
#
# COMPACT_ATOMS: atom_id res chain seq x y z
N ALA A 1 -3.22 23.07 -24.16
CA ALA A 1 -2.92 21.66 -23.79
C ALA A 1 -1.44 21.34 -23.93
N SER A 2 -0.85 21.41 -25.13
CA SER A 2 0.58 21.12 -25.36
C SER A 2 1.53 21.92 -24.45
N VAL A 3 1.35 23.23 -24.30
CA VAL A 3 2.19 24.07 -23.41
C VAL A 3 2.16 23.61 -21.94
N ALA A 4 0.99 23.21 -21.43
CA ALA A 4 0.86 22.76 -20.05
C ALA A 4 1.53 21.39 -19.83
N ILE A 5 1.42 20.49 -20.81
CA ILE A 5 2.11 19.19 -20.77
C ILE A 5 3.63 19.38 -20.88
N GLY A 6 4.09 20.28 -21.75
CA GLY A 6 5.51 20.63 -21.87
C GLY A 6 6.09 21.30 -20.61
N LEU A 7 5.28 22.04 -19.84
CA LEU A 7 5.70 22.57 -18.53
C LEU A 7 5.91 21.43 -17.52
N VAL A 8 4.97 20.48 -17.44
CA VAL A 8 5.08 19.30 -16.57
C VAL A 8 6.33 18.48 -16.92
N ALA A 9 6.63 18.32 -18.21
CA ALA A 9 7.83 17.61 -18.66
C ALA A 9 9.15 18.25 -18.17
N ARG A 10 9.17 19.58 -17.99
CA ARG A 10 10.36 20.33 -17.56
C ARG A 10 10.49 20.45 -16.04
N GLU A 11 9.37 20.55 -15.33
CA GLU A 11 9.36 20.75 -13.88
C GLU A 11 9.41 19.44 -13.10
N MET A 12 8.95 18.32 -13.67
CA MET A 12 8.93 17.04 -12.99
C MET A 12 10.26 16.29 -13.15
N PRO A 13 10.76 15.65 -12.08
CA PRO A 13 11.94 14.80 -12.17
C PRO A 13 11.65 13.55 -13.01
N ASP A 14 12.71 12.93 -13.52
CA ASP A 14 12.60 11.64 -14.19
C ASP A 14 12.17 10.53 -13.22
N PRO A 15 11.40 9.53 -13.69
CA PRO A 15 11.01 9.27 -15.08
C PRO A 15 9.75 10.04 -15.57
N LEU A 16 9.10 10.80 -14.69
CA LEU A 16 7.86 11.53 -14.99
C LEU A 16 8.10 12.64 -16.04
N GLY A 17 9.17 13.41 -15.90
CA GLY A 17 9.56 14.44 -16.85
C GLY A 17 9.72 13.90 -18.26
N THR A 18 10.55 12.86 -18.42
CA THR A 18 10.76 12.15 -19.69
C THR A 18 9.45 11.65 -20.32
N GLU A 19 8.59 10.96 -19.55
CA GLU A 19 7.34 10.40 -20.09
C GLU A 19 6.34 11.47 -20.56
N PHE A 20 6.21 12.58 -19.82
CA PHE A 20 5.39 13.71 -20.23
C PHE A 20 6.03 14.51 -21.38
N GLY A 21 7.36 14.50 -21.50
CA GLY A 21 8.09 15.03 -22.64
C GLY A 21 7.73 14.29 -23.93
N ILE A 22 7.73 12.96 -23.90
CA ILE A 22 7.28 12.12 -25.03
C ILE A 22 5.84 12.47 -25.42
N VAL A 23 4.94 12.66 -24.47
CA VAL A 23 3.55 13.06 -24.75
C VAL A 23 3.47 14.45 -25.40
N SER A 24 4.27 15.41 -24.92
CA SER A 24 4.36 16.75 -25.50
C SER A 24 4.82 16.70 -26.95
N ASP A 25 5.84 15.88 -27.24
CA ASP A 25 6.37 15.69 -28.59
C ASP A 25 5.33 15.03 -29.50
N GLU A 26 4.69 13.94 -29.04
CA GLU A 26 3.64 13.25 -29.80
C GLU A 26 2.49 14.19 -30.20
N ILE A 27 2.05 15.06 -29.28
CA ILE A 27 1.02 16.06 -29.57
C ILE A 27 1.53 17.09 -30.59
N THR A 28 2.79 17.50 -30.48
CA THR A 28 3.42 18.46 -31.40
C THR A 28 3.55 17.88 -32.82
N PHE A 29 3.79 16.57 -32.94
CA PHE A 29 3.80 15.84 -34.21
C PHE A 29 2.40 15.48 -34.75
N GLY A 30 1.33 15.97 -34.11
CA GLY A 30 -0.03 15.89 -34.62
C GLY A 30 -0.87 14.74 -34.07
N LEU A 31 -0.41 13.99 -33.06
CA LEU A 31 -1.29 13.06 -32.35
C LEU A 31 -2.33 13.82 -31.52
N SER A 32 -3.53 13.25 -31.40
CA SER A 32 -4.51 13.80 -30.48
C SER A 32 -4.07 13.60 -29.02
N MET A 33 -4.48 14.51 -28.14
CA MET A 33 -4.17 14.43 -26.70
C MET A 33 -4.63 13.10 -26.09
N GLU A 34 -5.78 12.58 -26.51
CA GLU A 34 -6.28 11.27 -26.08
C GLU A 34 -5.35 10.12 -26.48
N GLN A 35 -4.88 10.14 -27.74
CA GLN A 35 -4.00 9.10 -28.26
C GLN A 35 -2.64 9.12 -27.55
N ALA A 36 -2.06 10.30 -27.37
CA ALA A 36 -0.78 10.47 -26.68
C ALA A 36 -0.87 10.03 -25.19
N VAL A 37 -1.92 10.43 -24.48
CA VAL A 37 -2.15 10.01 -23.08
C VAL A 37 -2.48 8.51 -22.98
N ARG A 38 -3.17 7.94 -23.97
CA ARG A 38 -3.42 6.49 -24.03
C ARG A 38 -2.14 5.69 -24.18
N LYS A 39 -1.23 6.14 -25.06
CA LYS A 39 0.10 5.53 -25.20
C LYS A 39 0.91 5.65 -23.91
N LEU A 40 0.89 6.82 -23.26
CA LEU A 40 1.50 7.00 -21.95
C LEU A 40 0.95 6.00 -20.93
N SER A 41 -0.37 5.84 -20.86
CA SER A 41 -1.01 4.86 -19.97
C SER A 41 -0.56 3.42 -20.26
N GLN A 42 -0.35 3.05 -21.53
CA GLN A 42 0.12 1.73 -21.93
C GLN A 42 1.59 1.49 -21.57
N ARG A 43 2.44 2.53 -21.67
CA ARG A 43 3.87 2.45 -21.29
C ARG A 43 4.06 2.36 -19.78
N VAL A 44 3.36 3.21 -19.02
CA VAL A 44 3.53 3.32 -17.57
C VAL A 44 2.72 2.27 -16.80
N GLY A 45 1.57 1.84 -17.33
CA GLY A 45 0.71 0.85 -16.67
C GLY A 45 0.01 1.34 -15.40
N PHE A 46 0.02 2.64 -15.11
CA PHE A 46 -0.63 3.20 -13.92
C PHE A 46 -2.14 3.36 -14.14
N GLU A 47 -2.95 2.78 -13.24
CA GLU A 47 -4.41 2.81 -13.30
C GLU A 47 -4.98 4.24 -13.39
N GLY A 48 -4.36 5.22 -12.70
CA GLY A 48 -4.79 6.62 -12.79
C GLY A 48 -4.60 7.24 -14.17
N LEU A 49 -3.55 6.84 -14.92
CA LEU A 49 -3.35 7.27 -16.30
C LEU A 49 -4.36 6.61 -17.25
N HIS A 50 -4.77 5.38 -16.95
CA HIS A 50 -5.82 4.70 -17.69
C HIS A 50 -7.16 5.43 -17.54
N LEU A 51 -7.53 5.78 -16.32
CA LEU A 51 -8.73 6.58 -16.01
C LEU A 51 -8.68 7.95 -16.69
N LEU A 52 -7.52 8.61 -16.71
CA LEU A 52 -7.31 9.87 -17.43
C LEU A 52 -7.53 9.71 -18.94
N SER A 53 -6.96 8.67 -19.55
CA SER A 53 -7.10 8.39 -20.99
C SER A 53 -8.56 8.16 -21.39
N VAL A 54 -9.29 7.33 -20.64
CA VAL A 54 -10.72 7.07 -20.89
C VAL A 54 -11.56 8.34 -20.73
N SER A 55 -11.28 9.09 -19.68
CA SER A 55 -11.93 10.37 -19.40
C SER A 55 -11.74 11.39 -20.51
N LEU A 56 -10.50 11.53 -21.00
CA LEU A 56 -10.18 12.37 -22.15
C LEU A 56 -10.94 11.90 -23.40
N SER A 57 -10.97 10.58 -23.66
CA SER A 57 -11.71 9.95 -24.76
C SER A 57 -13.21 10.18 -24.80
N ILE A 58 -13.85 10.27 -23.64
CA ILE A 58 -15.25 10.63 -23.56
C ILE A 58 -15.41 12.14 -23.81
N GLN A 59 -14.49 12.93 -23.27
CA GLN A 59 -14.50 14.37 -23.29
C GLN A 59 -14.31 14.97 -24.69
N ALA A 60 -13.40 14.48 -25.55
CA ALA A 60 -13.31 15.05 -26.91
C ALA A 60 -14.48 14.65 -27.81
N LYS A 61 -15.22 13.57 -27.49
CA LYS A 61 -16.45 13.20 -28.20
C LYS A 61 -17.66 14.04 -27.82
N THR A 62 -17.75 14.45 -26.55
CA THR A 62 -18.94 15.12 -25.98
C THR A 62 -18.75 16.62 -25.76
N GLY A 63 -17.51 17.13 -25.79
CA GLY A 63 -17.23 18.57 -25.68
C GLY A 63 -17.49 19.17 -24.29
N GLY A 64 -17.62 18.36 -23.23
CA GLY A 64 -17.85 18.80 -21.84
C GLY A 64 -16.72 19.58 -21.15
N ASN A 65 -16.69 19.58 -19.82
CA ASN A 65 -15.70 20.32 -19.03
C ASN A 65 -14.50 19.43 -18.61
N LEU A 66 -13.42 19.48 -19.40
CA LEU A 66 -12.17 18.76 -19.09
C LEU A 66 -11.57 19.15 -17.73
N THR A 67 -11.64 20.42 -17.36
CA THR A 67 -11.13 20.92 -16.07
C THR A 67 -11.87 20.26 -14.91
N GLY A 68 -13.19 20.08 -15.02
CA GLY A 68 -14.00 19.38 -14.03
C GLY A 68 -13.59 17.92 -13.87
N ILE A 69 -13.38 17.22 -15.00
CA ILE A 69 -12.98 15.80 -14.98
C ILE A 69 -11.58 15.63 -14.38
N LEU A 70 -10.62 16.48 -14.75
CA LEU A 70 -9.26 16.44 -14.21
C LEU A 70 -9.23 16.76 -12.70
N SER A 71 -10.05 17.72 -12.27
CA SER A 71 -10.21 18.06 -10.84
C SER A 71 -10.76 16.87 -10.05
N ASN A 72 -11.80 16.20 -10.57
CA ASN A 72 -12.37 15.01 -9.94
C ASN A 72 -11.40 13.82 -9.94
N LEU A 73 -10.63 13.61 -11.01
CA LEU A 73 -9.62 12.56 -11.01
C LEU A 73 -8.52 12.85 -9.98
N SER A 74 -8.09 14.10 -9.86
CA SER A 74 -7.12 14.54 -8.84
C SER A 74 -7.64 14.30 -7.42
N SER A 75 -8.92 14.59 -7.14
CA SER A 75 -9.51 14.29 -5.82
C SER A 75 -9.53 12.79 -5.54
N VAL A 76 -9.97 11.98 -6.51
CA VAL A 76 -9.99 10.51 -6.38
C VAL A 76 -8.59 9.93 -6.14
N LEU A 77 -7.56 10.41 -6.85
CA LEU A 77 -6.19 9.96 -6.65
C LEU A 77 -5.66 10.34 -5.25
N ARG A 78 -5.93 11.56 -4.79
CA ARG A 78 -5.56 12.00 -3.43
C ARG A 78 -6.28 11.20 -2.36
N GLU A 79 -7.55 10.89 -2.55
CA GLU A 79 -8.34 10.05 -1.63
C GLU A 79 -7.78 8.63 -1.57
N ARG A 80 -7.46 8.01 -2.71
CA ARG A 80 -6.79 6.71 -2.74
C ARG A 80 -5.45 6.72 -1.99
N GLN A 81 -4.64 7.76 -2.16
CA GLN A 81 -3.38 7.90 -1.43
C GLN A 81 -3.62 8.05 0.08
N LYS A 82 -4.60 8.88 0.49
CA LYS A 82 -4.98 9.03 1.90
C LYS A 82 -5.46 7.71 2.49
N LEU A 83 -6.25 6.94 1.76
CA LEU A 83 -6.70 5.61 2.19
C LEU A 83 -5.52 4.66 2.41
N ARG A 84 -4.57 4.59 1.47
CA ARG A 84 -3.35 3.78 1.65
C ARG A 84 -2.55 4.19 2.87
N MET A 85 -2.37 5.50 3.09
CA MET A 85 -1.69 6.01 4.29
C MET A 85 -2.45 5.67 5.57
N LYS A 86 -3.78 5.77 5.56
CA LYS A 86 -4.63 5.40 6.71
C LYS A 86 -4.57 3.91 7.02
N ILE A 87 -4.62 3.05 6.00
CA ILE A 87 -4.45 1.59 6.15
C ILE A 87 -3.09 1.28 6.77
N ARG A 88 -2.02 1.91 6.27
CA ARG A 88 -0.67 1.73 6.82
C ARG A 88 -0.54 2.19 8.27
N ALA A 89 -1.21 3.28 8.65
CA ALA A 89 -1.21 3.78 10.02
C ALA A 89 -1.98 2.84 10.96
N LEU A 90 -3.20 2.44 10.58
CA LEU A 90 -4.03 1.53 11.38
C LEU A 90 -3.38 0.15 11.52
N SER A 91 -2.75 -0.36 10.46
CA SER A 91 -2.01 -1.62 10.53
C SER A 91 -0.74 -1.50 11.39
N ALA A 92 -0.10 -0.33 11.48
CA ALA A 92 1.01 -0.11 12.41
C ALA A 92 0.57 -0.20 13.87
N GLU A 93 -0.55 0.42 14.23
CA GLU A 93 -1.10 0.35 15.59
C GLU A 93 -1.48 -1.08 15.98
N GLY A 94 -2.22 -1.78 15.11
CA GLY A 94 -2.59 -3.18 15.34
C GLY A 94 -1.37 -4.10 15.51
N ARG A 95 -0.31 -3.88 14.72
CA ARG A 95 0.95 -4.64 14.82
C ARG A 95 1.65 -4.48 16.17
N VAL A 96 1.77 -3.25 16.66
CA VAL A 96 2.45 -2.99 17.93
C VAL A 96 1.69 -3.65 19.07
N SER A 97 0.36 -3.48 19.12
CA SER A 97 -0.49 -4.12 20.12
C SER A 97 -0.36 -5.65 20.09
N ALA A 98 -0.31 -6.23 18.89
CA ALA A 98 -0.23 -7.66 18.76
C ALA A 98 1.16 -8.22 19.14
N TRP A 99 2.25 -7.53 18.80
CA TRP A 99 3.59 -7.87 19.29
C TRP A 99 3.68 -7.83 20.83
N ILE A 100 3.06 -6.83 21.47
CA ILE A 100 3.01 -6.74 22.93
C ILE A 100 2.30 -7.96 23.53
N ILE A 101 1.15 -8.35 22.96
CA ILE A 101 0.36 -9.49 23.43
C ILE A 101 1.11 -10.82 23.19
N SER A 102 1.72 -11.01 22.02
CA SER A 102 2.47 -12.23 21.70
C SER A 102 3.71 -12.40 22.58
N LEU A 103 4.36 -11.29 22.96
CA LEU A 103 5.54 -11.33 23.85
C LEU A 103 5.17 -11.48 25.33
N PHE A 104 3.94 -11.12 25.71
CA PHE A 104 3.49 -11.11 27.11
C PHE A 104 3.66 -12.45 27.85
N PRO A 105 3.26 -13.62 27.30
CA PRO A 105 3.46 -14.91 27.96
C PRO A 105 4.93 -15.23 28.23
N ILE A 106 5.82 -14.86 27.30
CA ILE A 106 7.26 -15.10 27.40
C ILE A 106 7.85 -14.23 28.52
N VAL A 107 7.49 -12.94 28.56
CA VAL A 107 7.96 -12.01 29.59
C VAL A 107 7.47 -12.43 30.97
N ILE A 108 6.18 -12.77 31.12
CA ILE A 108 5.64 -13.24 32.39
C ILE A 108 6.31 -14.54 32.83
N PHE A 109 6.54 -15.48 31.91
CA PHE A 109 7.26 -16.72 32.23
C PHE A 109 8.67 -16.45 32.77
N LEU A 110 9.44 -15.57 32.12
CA LEU A 110 10.77 -15.18 32.58
C LEU A 110 10.76 -14.49 33.94
N ILE A 111 9.79 -13.58 34.17
CA ILE A 111 9.63 -12.90 35.47
C ILE A 111 9.32 -13.91 36.57
N LEU A 112 8.37 -14.83 36.34
CA LEU A 112 8.00 -15.85 37.31
C LEU A 112 9.16 -16.79 37.63
N GLN A 113 9.98 -17.13 36.63
CA GLN A 113 11.16 -17.97 36.84
C GLN A 113 12.21 -17.31 37.75
N LEU A 114 12.35 -15.98 37.71
CA LEU A 114 13.28 -15.21 38.55
C LEU A 114 12.72 -14.92 39.95
N VAL A 115 11.45 -14.52 40.03
CA VAL A 115 10.81 -14.07 41.29
C VAL A 115 10.31 -15.25 42.12
N ALA A 116 9.79 -16.29 41.46
CA ALA A 116 9.19 -17.45 42.10
C ALA A 116 9.61 -18.75 41.38
N PRO A 117 10.89 -19.16 41.47
CA PRO A 117 11.41 -20.34 40.76
C PRO A 117 10.69 -21.65 41.14
N ALA A 118 10.06 -21.70 42.31
CA ALA A 118 9.25 -22.84 42.75
C ALA A 118 7.84 -22.87 42.11
N TYR A 119 7.38 -21.80 41.45
CA TYR A 119 6.02 -21.66 40.92
C TYR A 119 5.66 -22.78 39.94
N TYR A 120 6.58 -23.15 39.06
CA TYR A 120 6.38 -24.23 38.10
C TYR A 120 6.94 -25.58 38.58
N GLY A 121 7.62 -25.64 39.73
CA GLY A 121 8.45 -26.78 40.15
C GLY A 121 7.73 -28.12 40.28
N THR A 122 6.45 -28.11 40.64
CA THR A 122 5.61 -29.32 40.74
C THR A 122 5.05 -29.76 39.39
N VAL A 123 4.95 -28.82 38.45
CA VAL A 123 4.34 -28.99 37.15
C VAL A 123 5.42 -29.57 36.24
N TRP A 124 6.62 -28.97 36.12
CA TRP A 124 7.72 -29.37 35.21
C TRP A 124 7.98 -30.87 34.99
N GLY A 125 7.75 -31.73 35.99
CA GLY A 125 7.95 -33.19 35.88
C GLY A 125 6.80 -33.94 35.21
N ASP A 126 5.66 -33.31 34.95
CA ASP A 126 4.50 -33.93 34.32
C ASP A 126 4.72 -34.10 32.80
N PRO A 127 4.61 -35.33 32.26
CA PRO A 127 4.78 -35.58 30.82
C PRO A 127 3.78 -34.83 29.92
N ILE A 128 2.68 -34.29 30.47
CA ILE A 128 1.66 -33.54 29.72
C ILE A 128 2.10 -32.12 29.36
N ILE A 129 3.06 -31.54 30.08
CA ILE A 129 3.45 -30.13 29.90
C ILE A 129 4.16 -29.87 28.59
N LEU A 130 5.11 -30.72 28.23
CA LEU A 130 5.90 -30.54 27.02
C LEU A 130 5.01 -30.52 25.76
N PRO A 131 4.05 -31.44 25.55
CA PRO A 131 3.12 -31.35 24.43
C PRO A 131 2.18 -30.15 24.51
N VAL A 132 1.73 -29.74 25.71
CA VAL A 132 0.91 -28.53 25.89
C VAL A 132 1.67 -27.28 25.43
N PHE A 133 2.89 -27.07 25.92
CA PHE A 133 3.72 -25.93 25.51
C PHE A 133 4.01 -25.92 24.01
N LEU A 134 4.24 -27.08 23.39
CA LEU A 134 4.44 -27.19 21.95
C LEU A 134 3.17 -26.82 21.16
N ILE A 135 2.00 -27.29 21.59
CA ILE A 135 0.72 -26.98 20.92
C ILE A 135 0.41 -25.48 21.05
N PHE A 136 0.48 -24.92 22.25
CA PHE A 136 0.21 -23.49 22.45
C PHE A 136 1.27 -22.60 21.78
N GLY A 137 2.54 -23.00 21.81
CA GLY A 137 3.62 -22.28 21.15
C GLY A 137 3.46 -22.28 19.62
N THR A 138 3.14 -23.43 19.02
CA THR A 138 2.89 -23.51 17.56
C THR A 138 1.64 -22.73 17.16
N TRP A 139 0.58 -22.74 17.98
CA TRP A 139 -0.62 -21.93 17.76
C TRP A 139 -0.33 -20.43 17.80
N ALA A 140 0.46 -19.98 18.79
CA ALA A 140 0.88 -18.58 18.90
C ALA A 140 1.72 -18.15 17.68
N LEU A 141 2.70 -18.95 17.28
CA LEU A 141 3.53 -18.69 16.09
C LEU A 141 2.71 -18.65 14.79
N PHE A 142 1.68 -19.50 14.69
CA PHE A 142 0.76 -19.48 13.55
C PHE A 142 -0.07 -18.19 13.51
N GLY A 143 -0.53 -17.70 14.66
CA GLY A 143 -1.19 -16.40 14.79
C GLY A 143 -0.28 -15.25 14.36
N ASP A 144 0.97 -15.23 14.84
CA ASP A 144 1.98 -14.24 14.45
C ASP A 144 2.27 -14.27 12.95
N PHE A 145 2.34 -15.47 12.36
CA PHE A 145 2.51 -15.66 10.92
C PHE A 145 1.34 -15.09 10.11
N ILE A 146 0.09 -15.32 10.52
CA ILE A 146 -1.09 -14.75 9.87
C ILE A 146 -1.03 -13.21 9.92
N MET A 147 -0.69 -12.65 11.07
CA MET A 147 -0.56 -11.20 11.21
C MET A 147 0.56 -10.61 10.36
N TYR A 148 1.71 -11.27 10.29
CA TYR A 148 2.78 -10.89 9.38
C TYR A 148 2.30 -10.90 7.92
N ARG A 149 1.53 -11.93 7.54
CA ARG A 149 1.00 -12.07 6.19
C ARG A 149 -0.02 -10.98 5.84
N MET A 150 -0.95 -10.66 6.75
CA MET A 150 -1.93 -9.58 6.55
C MET A 150 -1.27 -8.22 6.31
N VAL A 151 -0.10 -7.99 6.92
CA VAL A 151 0.64 -6.73 6.80
C VAL A 151 1.40 -6.64 5.48
N ASN A 152 1.92 -7.77 4.99
CA ASN A 152 2.76 -7.79 3.80
C ASN A 152 1.95 -7.92 2.49
N PHE A 153 0.63 -8.10 2.58
CA PHE A 153 -0.25 -8.30 1.42
C PHE A 153 -0.71 -7.01 0.70
N ASP A 154 -0.38 -5.83 1.21
CA ASP A 154 -0.79 -4.55 0.61
C ASP A 154 0.29 -3.88 -0.25
N PHE A 155 1.19 -4.67 -0.86
CA PHE A 155 2.17 -4.19 -1.84
C PHE A 155 2.16 -4.98 -3.14
#